data_AF-A0A6A0IG07-F1
#
_entry.id   AF-A0A6A0IG07-F1
#
_cell.length_a   1.000
_cell.length_b   1.000
_cell.length_c   1.000
_cell.angle_alpha   90.00
_cell.angle_beta   90.00
_cell.angle_gamma   90.00
#
_symmetry.space_group_name_H-M   'P 1'
#
loop_
_entity.id
_entity.type
_entity.pdbx_description
1 polymer ?
#
loop_
_entity_poly.entity_id
_entity_poly.type
_entity_poly.pdbx_seq_one_letter_code
_entity_poly.pdbx_strand_id
1 'polypeptide(L)'
;MDVGALLKVFETWAGPVLVVVFFAFLGRVGYWVFVVSPRKVRRLVAGLSERGYEPVDPGEADLARAVERLSPVFPVSPCRDADVPPWRIVCAARRGFASARRYVVAVRRLQRDEVGESTSHSTLLLLERRELDLPGTFHLTPRRNPSRVQWEERYGAREVTRGLSDELSRCYEVRSADATELSPPEPLSRALVEACPLLERRDLFRFSRGVNLRFGPDGWGLSPSHDVHEPSELEPLLEVFDRVSAAVPARQA
;
A
#
# COMPACT_ATOMS: atom_id res chain seq x y z
N MET A 1 2.06 -28.39 54.48
CA MET A 1 2.43 -28.54 53.06
C MET A 1 3.58 -27.58 52.80
N ASP A 2 4.74 -28.09 52.44
CA ASP A 2 5.97 -27.28 52.35
C ASP A 2 5.95 -26.44 51.07
N VAL A 3 5.96 -25.11 51.24
CA VAL A 3 5.92 -24.13 50.15
C VAL A 3 7.16 -24.24 49.25
N GLY A 4 8.31 -24.68 49.80
CA GLY A 4 9.54 -24.89 49.04
C GLY A 4 9.47 -26.07 48.06
N ALA A 5 8.73 -27.13 48.42
CA ALA A 5 8.51 -28.28 47.53
C ALA A 5 7.58 -27.93 46.36
N LEU A 6 6.55 -27.11 46.61
CA LEU A 6 5.65 -26.59 45.58
C LEU A 6 6.37 -25.70 44.56
N LEU A 7 7.27 -24.83 45.02
CA LEU A 7 8.04 -23.93 44.14
C LEU A 7 9.00 -24.70 43.23
N LYS A 8 9.68 -25.74 43.73
CA LYS A 8 10.54 -26.60 42.90
C LYS A 8 9.77 -27.40 41.86
N VAL A 9 8.59 -27.91 42.21
CA VAL A 9 7.70 -28.58 41.24
C VAL A 9 7.24 -27.59 40.19
N PHE A 10 6.91 -26.36 40.57
CA PHE A 10 6.52 -25.32 39.62
C PHE A 10 7.67 -24.95 38.67
N GLU A 11 8.90 -24.76 39.16
CA GLU A 11 10.06 -24.50 38.28
C GLU A 11 10.38 -25.68 37.35
N THR A 12 10.28 -26.92 37.85
CA THR A 12 10.63 -28.13 37.07
C THR A 12 9.62 -28.40 35.95
N TRP A 13 8.34 -28.10 36.16
CA TRP A 13 7.27 -28.34 35.17
C TRP A 13 6.91 -27.10 34.34
N ALA A 14 7.05 -25.89 34.87
CA ALA A 14 6.74 -24.66 34.14
C ALA A 14 7.69 -24.43 32.97
N GLY A 15 8.98 -24.78 33.09
CA GLY A 15 9.94 -24.65 31.98
C GLY A 15 9.50 -25.43 30.73
N PRO A 16 9.32 -26.76 30.80
CA PRO A 16 8.86 -27.57 29.68
C PRO A 16 7.48 -27.16 29.14
N VAL A 17 6.54 -26.82 30.03
CA VAL A 17 5.19 -26.38 29.62
C VAL A 17 5.25 -25.04 28.88
N LEU A 18 6.05 -24.07 29.36
CA LEU A 18 6.25 -22.78 28.68
C LEU A 18 6.89 -22.97 27.31
N VAL A 19 7.86 -23.88 27.18
CA VAL A 19 8.48 -24.21 25.88
C VAL A 19 7.45 -24.78 24.91
N VAL A 20 6.63 -25.73 25.34
CA VAL A 20 5.56 -26.31 24.49
C VAL A 20 4.53 -25.25 24.09
N VAL A 21 4.07 -24.43 25.03
CA VAL A 21 3.12 -23.33 24.76
C VAL A 21 3.73 -22.31 23.80
N PHE A 22 4.99 -21.97 23.97
CA PHE A 22 5.71 -21.05 23.09
C PHE A 22 5.80 -21.60 21.65
N PHE A 23 6.21 -22.86 21.48
CA PHE A 23 6.26 -23.47 20.14
C PHE A 23 4.86 -23.66 19.53
N ALA A 24 3.85 -23.97 20.31
CA ALA A 24 2.46 -24.01 19.85
C ALA A 24 1.96 -22.62 19.40
N PHE A 25 2.33 -21.58 20.14
CA PHE A 25 2.05 -20.20 19.78
C PHE A 25 2.77 -19.80 18.48
N LEU A 26 4.08 -20.08 18.36
CA LEU A 26 4.84 -19.83 17.13
C LEU A 26 4.27 -20.60 15.94
N GLY A 27 3.89 -21.87 16.13
CA GLY A 27 3.23 -22.68 15.11
C GLY A 27 1.89 -22.08 14.68
N ARG A 28 1.09 -21.58 15.63
CA ARG A 28 -0.17 -20.88 15.35
C ARG A 28 0.07 -19.58 14.57
N VAL A 29 1.05 -18.78 14.98
CA VAL A 29 1.43 -17.53 14.27
C VAL A 29 1.90 -17.85 12.86
N GLY A 30 2.79 -18.84 12.69
CA GLY A 30 3.26 -19.29 11.39
C GLY A 30 2.13 -19.78 10.49
N TYR A 31 1.24 -20.64 10.99
CA TYR A 31 0.07 -21.10 10.25
C TYR A 31 -0.81 -19.92 9.80
N TRP A 32 -1.01 -18.94 10.67
CA TRP A 32 -1.82 -17.76 10.33
C TRP A 32 -1.17 -16.92 9.21
N VAL A 33 0.13 -16.63 9.32
CA VAL A 33 0.90 -15.81 8.36
C VAL A 33 1.06 -16.50 7.00
N PHE A 34 1.38 -17.79 6.98
CA PHE A 34 1.72 -18.51 5.75
C PHE A 34 0.51 -19.17 5.08
N VAL A 35 -0.57 -19.46 5.81
CA VAL A 35 -1.73 -20.17 5.27
C VAL A 35 -2.99 -19.32 5.30
N VAL A 36 -3.36 -18.75 6.45
CA VAL A 36 -4.67 -18.09 6.61
C VAL A 36 -4.70 -16.73 5.91
N SER A 37 -3.75 -15.84 6.19
CA SER A 37 -3.66 -14.51 5.58
C SER A 37 -3.66 -14.56 4.03
N PRO A 38 -2.77 -15.31 3.36
CA PRO A 38 -2.78 -15.36 1.90
C PRO A 38 -4.05 -16.00 1.31
N ARG A 39 -4.68 -16.96 2.02
CA ARG A 39 -5.99 -17.50 1.59
C ARG A 39 -7.10 -16.46 1.71
N LYS A 40 -7.12 -15.67 2.77
CA LYS A 40 -8.09 -14.58 2.93
C LYS A 40 -7.95 -13.54 1.81
N VAL A 41 -6.73 -13.10 1.55
CA VAL A 41 -6.44 -12.13 0.48
C VAL A 41 -6.85 -12.67 -0.90
N ARG A 42 -6.54 -13.93 -1.21
CA ARG A 42 -6.98 -14.55 -2.47
C ARG A 42 -8.50 -14.62 -2.60
N ARG A 43 -9.23 -14.93 -1.52
CA ARG A 43 -10.70 -14.92 -1.53
C ARG A 43 -11.25 -13.51 -1.71
N LEU A 44 -10.64 -12.53 -1.06
CA LEU A 44 -11.01 -11.12 -1.21
C LEU A 44 -10.85 -10.65 -2.66
N VAL A 45 -9.71 -10.94 -3.29
CA VAL A 45 -9.45 -10.61 -4.70
C VAL A 45 -10.37 -11.37 -5.64
N ALA A 46 -10.66 -12.66 -5.38
CA ALA A 46 -11.60 -13.44 -6.18
C ALA A 46 -13.06 -12.92 -6.10
N GLY A 47 -13.45 -12.34 -4.96
CA GLY A 47 -14.74 -11.69 -4.77
C GLY A 47 -14.96 -10.46 -5.67
N LEU A 48 -13.91 -9.90 -6.28
CA LEU A 48 -14.02 -8.75 -7.19
C LEU A 48 -14.64 -9.09 -8.56
N SER A 49 -14.90 -10.37 -8.83
CA SER A 49 -15.59 -10.82 -10.04
C SER A 49 -16.96 -10.17 -10.23
N GLU A 50 -17.71 -9.96 -9.15
CA GLU A 50 -19.00 -9.25 -9.16
C GLU A 50 -18.86 -7.79 -9.62
N ARG A 51 -17.66 -7.20 -9.47
CA ARG A 51 -17.31 -5.85 -9.92
C ARG A 51 -16.66 -5.83 -11.31
N GLY A 52 -16.65 -6.96 -12.02
CA GLY A 52 -16.07 -7.13 -13.35
C GLY A 52 -14.55 -7.25 -13.38
N TYR A 53 -13.92 -7.61 -12.25
CA TYR A 53 -12.50 -7.92 -12.22
C TYR A 53 -12.27 -9.41 -12.51
N GLU A 54 -11.30 -9.70 -13.35
CA GLU A 54 -10.89 -11.06 -13.71
C GLU A 54 -9.53 -11.38 -13.06
N PRO A 55 -9.30 -12.63 -12.61
CA PRO A 55 -8.00 -13.05 -12.10
C PRO A 55 -6.89 -12.83 -13.13
N VAL A 56 -5.72 -12.38 -12.68
CA VAL A 56 -4.53 -12.19 -13.51
C VAL A 56 -3.39 -13.07 -13.00
N ASP A 57 -2.63 -13.64 -13.94
CA ASP A 57 -1.41 -14.36 -13.62
C ASP A 57 -0.39 -13.42 -12.95
N PRO A 58 0.08 -13.71 -11.72
CA PRO A 58 1.15 -12.96 -11.08
C PRO A 58 2.43 -12.80 -11.93
N GLY A 59 2.66 -13.69 -12.90
CA GLY A 59 3.78 -13.63 -13.84
C GLY A 59 3.55 -12.77 -15.08
N GLU A 60 2.37 -12.18 -15.28
CA GLU A 60 2.07 -11.37 -16.46
C GLU A 60 2.97 -10.12 -16.51
N ALA A 61 3.70 -9.95 -17.63
CA ALA A 61 4.65 -8.85 -17.80
C ALA A 61 3.97 -7.47 -17.71
N ASP A 62 2.72 -7.34 -18.15
CA ASP A 62 1.94 -6.09 -18.05
C ASP A 62 1.70 -5.70 -16.59
N LEU A 63 1.35 -6.68 -15.76
CA LEU A 63 1.11 -6.50 -14.34
C LEU A 63 2.41 -6.14 -13.60
N ALA A 64 3.52 -6.84 -13.91
CA ALA A 64 4.82 -6.54 -13.32
C ALA A 64 5.24 -5.08 -13.59
N ARG A 65 5.07 -4.60 -14.83
CA ARG A 65 5.33 -3.21 -15.19
C ARG A 65 4.40 -2.23 -14.49
N ALA A 66 3.11 -2.56 -14.35
CA ALA A 66 2.16 -1.72 -13.64
C ALA A 66 2.57 -1.58 -12.15
N VAL A 67 2.93 -2.67 -11.50
CA VAL A 67 3.42 -2.65 -10.11
C VAL A 67 4.69 -1.81 -10.01
N GLU A 68 5.67 -1.98 -10.89
CA GLU A 68 6.91 -1.21 -10.85
C GLU A 68 6.68 0.31 -11.04
N ARG A 69 5.88 0.69 -12.04
CA ARG A 69 5.73 2.09 -12.45
C ARG A 69 4.66 2.85 -11.68
N LEU A 70 3.62 2.18 -11.19
CA LEU A 70 2.45 2.83 -10.61
C LEU A 70 2.36 2.67 -9.10
N SER A 71 3.08 1.71 -8.50
CA SER A 71 3.05 1.54 -7.05
C SER A 71 3.47 2.84 -6.36
N PRO A 72 2.65 3.36 -5.44
CA PRO A 72 3.09 4.36 -4.50
C PRO A 72 4.32 3.85 -3.76
N VAL A 73 5.29 4.73 -3.61
CA VAL A 73 6.48 4.41 -2.85
C VAL A 73 6.06 4.16 -1.39
N PHE A 74 6.37 2.96 -0.91
CA PHE A 74 6.01 2.58 0.45
C PHE A 74 7.00 3.18 1.46
N PRO A 75 6.51 3.80 2.53
CA PRO A 75 7.31 4.56 3.49
C PRO A 75 7.95 3.68 4.57
N VAL A 76 8.83 2.75 4.22
CA VAL A 76 9.51 2.00 5.28
C VAL A 76 11.00 1.94 5.02
N SER A 77 11.72 2.26 6.11
CA SER A 77 13.16 2.36 6.37
C SER A 77 14.09 3.09 5.39
N PRO A 78 15.13 3.77 5.93
CA PRO A 78 16.22 4.42 5.19
C PRO A 78 17.19 3.41 4.54
N CYS A 79 16.69 2.32 3.97
CA CYS A 79 17.52 1.40 3.21
C CYS A 79 18.03 2.15 1.97
N ARG A 80 19.36 2.28 1.85
CA ARG A 80 20.02 2.82 0.65
C ARG A 80 19.63 1.98 -0.57
N ASP A 81 19.36 2.65 -1.69
CA ASP A 81 18.56 2.15 -2.82
C ASP A 81 19.00 0.84 -3.50
N ALA A 82 20.20 0.33 -3.26
CA ALA A 82 20.71 -0.83 -3.98
C ALA A 82 20.12 -2.20 -3.54
N ASP A 83 19.54 -2.29 -2.34
CA ASP A 83 19.20 -3.58 -1.71
C ASP A 83 17.71 -3.82 -1.45
N VAL A 84 16.82 -2.99 -2.02
CA VAL A 84 15.37 -3.20 -1.84
C VAL A 84 14.84 -4.14 -2.91
N PRO A 85 14.44 -5.37 -2.56
CA PRO A 85 13.96 -6.32 -3.56
C PRO A 85 12.62 -5.86 -4.16
N PRO A 86 12.33 -6.25 -5.41
CA PRO A 86 11.07 -5.91 -6.06
C PRO A 86 9.88 -6.49 -5.30
N TRP A 87 8.71 -5.90 -5.50
CA TRP A 87 7.46 -6.47 -5.02
C TRP A 87 7.26 -7.88 -5.59
N ARG A 88 7.01 -8.84 -4.71
CA ARG A 88 6.51 -10.16 -5.08
C ARG A 88 4.99 -10.11 -5.14
N ILE A 89 4.44 -10.34 -6.32
CA ILE A 89 2.99 -10.43 -6.52
C ILE A 89 2.49 -11.76 -5.93
N VAL A 90 1.48 -11.68 -5.06
CA VAL A 90 0.83 -12.85 -4.43
C VAL A 90 -0.38 -13.31 -5.24
N CYS A 91 -1.22 -12.36 -5.62
CA CYS A 91 -2.37 -12.52 -6.51
C CYS A 91 -2.82 -11.16 -7.03
N ALA A 92 -3.53 -11.14 -8.15
CA ALA A 92 -4.05 -9.94 -8.75
C ALA A 92 -5.37 -10.19 -9.45
N ALA A 93 -6.17 -9.14 -9.61
CA ALA A 93 -7.29 -9.10 -10.52
C ALA A 93 -7.27 -7.82 -11.35
N ARG A 94 -7.76 -7.89 -12.59
CA ARG A 94 -7.78 -6.79 -13.56
C ARG A 94 -9.19 -6.51 -14.04
N ARG A 95 -9.50 -5.24 -14.24
CA ARG A 95 -10.68 -4.78 -14.96
C ARG A 95 -10.27 -3.90 -16.14
N GLY A 96 -10.70 -4.27 -17.34
CA GLY A 96 -10.43 -3.53 -18.56
C GLY A 96 -11.48 -2.45 -18.85
N PHE A 97 -11.01 -1.31 -19.36
CA PHE A 97 -11.81 -0.23 -19.92
C PHE A 97 -11.23 0.15 -21.28
N ALA A 98 -11.97 0.92 -22.08
CA ALA A 98 -11.52 1.33 -23.42
C ALA A 98 -10.17 2.08 -23.40
N SER A 99 -9.93 2.92 -22.39
CA SER A 99 -8.72 3.75 -22.25
C SER A 99 -7.88 3.43 -21.03
N ALA A 100 -8.23 2.41 -20.25
CA ALA A 100 -7.58 2.13 -18.97
C ALA A 100 -7.59 0.65 -18.59
N ARG A 101 -6.61 0.26 -17.78
CA ARG A 101 -6.61 -1.05 -17.09
C ARG A 101 -6.45 -0.82 -15.60
N ARG A 102 -7.43 -1.28 -14.83
CA ARG A 102 -7.39 -1.24 -13.36
C ARG A 102 -6.93 -2.58 -12.82
N TYR A 103 -6.09 -2.55 -11.80
CA TYR A 103 -5.54 -3.71 -11.12
C TYR A 103 -5.79 -3.58 -9.62
N VAL A 104 -6.21 -4.66 -8.99
CA VAL A 104 -6.11 -4.85 -7.54
C VAL A 104 -5.08 -5.95 -7.31
N VAL A 105 -3.97 -5.60 -6.66
CA VAL A 105 -2.79 -6.45 -6.56
C VAL A 105 -2.40 -6.62 -5.10
N ALA A 106 -2.34 -7.87 -4.65
CA ALA A 106 -1.72 -8.18 -3.38
C ALA A 106 -0.22 -8.42 -3.60
N VAL A 107 0.61 -7.67 -2.89
CA VAL A 107 2.06 -7.74 -3.00
C VAL A 107 2.72 -8.01 -1.66
N ARG A 108 3.92 -8.58 -1.71
CA ARG A 108 4.80 -8.80 -0.57
C ARG A 108 6.20 -8.29 -0.88
N ARG A 109 6.86 -7.70 0.09
CA ARG A 109 8.27 -7.31 -0.02
C ARG A 109 9.01 -7.69 1.26
N LEU A 110 10.14 -8.39 1.10
CA LEU A 110 11.08 -8.55 2.20
C LEU A 110 11.93 -7.28 2.24
N GLN A 111 12.06 -6.65 3.40
CA GLN A 111 12.89 -5.47 3.56
C GLN A 111 13.91 -5.71 4.65
N ARG A 112 15.19 -5.44 4.37
CA ARG A 112 16.24 -5.42 5.39
C ARG A 112 16.43 -4.00 5.86
N ASP A 113 16.35 -3.73 7.16
CA ASP A 113 16.69 -2.42 7.70
C ASP A 113 18.22 -2.20 7.76
N GLU A 114 18.64 -1.02 8.22
CA GLU A 114 20.07 -0.67 8.36
C GLU A 114 20.83 -1.56 9.36
N VAL A 115 20.10 -2.23 10.26
CA VAL A 115 20.66 -3.15 11.28
C VAL A 115 20.72 -4.60 10.74
N GLY A 116 20.19 -4.84 9.54
CA GLY A 116 20.15 -6.15 8.89
C GLY A 116 18.93 -6.99 9.24
N GLU A 117 17.96 -6.47 10.00
CA GLU A 117 16.72 -7.17 10.32
C GLU A 117 15.80 -7.24 9.11
N SER A 118 15.31 -8.43 8.79
CA SER A 118 14.40 -8.65 7.66
C SER A 118 12.94 -8.59 8.11
N THR A 119 12.23 -7.53 7.70
CA THR A 119 10.78 -7.39 7.90
C THR A 119 10.03 -7.72 6.61
N SER A 120 9.03 -8.60 6.69
CA SER A 120 8.14 -8.89 5.55
C SER A 120 6.95 -7.93 5.56
N HIS A 121 6.81 -7.12 4.52
CA HIS A 121 5.66 -6.26 4.30
C HIS A 121 4.69 -6.91 3.31
N SER A 122 3.41 -6.86 3.63
CA SER A 122 2.32 -7.27 2.74
C SER A 122 1.38 -6.07 2.60
N THR A 123 0.87 -5.82 1.38
CA THR A 123 -0.13 -4.76 1.15
C THR A 123 -0.96 -5.03 -0.11
N LEU A 124 -2.09 -4.35 -0.22
CA LEU A 124 -2.84 -4.21 -1.47
C LEU A 124 -2.41 -2.95 -2.22
N LEU A 125 -2.33 -3.05 -3.53
CA LEU A 125 -2.16 -1.95 -4.46
C LEU A 125 -3.39 -1.86 -5.36
N LEU A 126 -3.94 -0.67 -5.51
CA LEU A 126 -4.96 -0.37 -6.51
C LEU A 126 -4.27 0.47 -7.58
N LEU A 127 -4.09 -0.07 -8.78
CA LEU A 127 -3.30 0.55 -9.84
C LEU A 127 -4.17 0.77 -11.06
N GLU A 128 -4.11 1.95 -11.66
CA GLU A 128 -4.75 2.23 -12.94
C GLU A 128 -3.69 2.64 -13.94
N ARG A 129 -3.52 1.81 -14.96
CA ARG A 129 -2.73 2.16 -16.13
C ARG A 129 -3.62 2.91 -17.11
N ARG A 130 -3.26 4.15 -17.41
CA ARG A 130 -3.94 5.06 -18.34
C ARG A 130 -2.92 6.12 -18.76
N GLU A 131 -2.92 6.51 -20.03
CA GLU A 131 -2.08 7.64 -20.46
C GLU A 131 -2.65 8.95 -19.91
N LEU A 132 -1.83 9.63 -19.11
CA LEU A 132 -2.19 10.88 -18.45
C LEU A 132 -1.36 12.03 -19.04
N ASP A 133 -2.01 13.17 -19.27
CA ASP A 133 -1.33 14.42 -19.63
C ASP A 133 -0.82 15.10 -18.37
N LEU A 134 0.28 14.57 -17.83
CA LEU A 134 0.93 15.08 -16.62
C LEU A 134 2.40 15.41 -16.92
N PRO A 135 2.92 16.53 -16.37
CA PRO A 135 4.28 16.99 -16.66
C PRO A 135 5.38 16.08 -16.06
N GLY A 136 5.02 15.15 -15.18
CA GLY A 136 5.95 14.25 -14.51
C GLY A 136 5.26 13.38 -13.46
N THR A 137 6.06 12.75 -12.60
CA THR A 137 5.54 11.94 -11.49
C THR A 137 5.35 12.81 -10.25
N PHE A 138 4.21 12.67 -9.57
CA PHE A 138 4.01 13.26 -8.27
C PHE A 138 3.33 12.32 -7.29
N HIS A 139 3.55 12.60 -6.02
CA HIS A 139 3.14 11.77 -4.89
C HIS A 139 2.33 12.62 -3.93
N LEU A 140 1.23 12.07 -3.41
CA LEU A 140 0.41 12.76 -2.41
C LEU A 140 0.32 11.95 -1.13
N THR A 141 0.49 12.67 -0.02
CA THR A 141 0.27 12.16 1.35
C THR A 141 -0.72 13.10 2.05
N PRO A 142 -1.81 12.60 2.65
CA PRO A 142 -2.68 13.44 3.47
C PRO A 142 -1.87 14.10 4.61
N ARG A 143 -1.97 15.42 4.77
CA ARG A 143 -1.17 16.17 5.77
C ARG A 143 -1.42 15.73 7.21
N ARG A 144 -2.62 15.23 7.50
CA ARG A 144 -2.97 14.70 8.84
C ARG A 144 -2.36 13.33 9.12
N ASN A 145 -1.82 12.67 8.10
CA ASN A 145 -1.03 11.45 8.20
C ASN A 145 0.38 11.69 7.62
N PRO A 146 1.13 12.70 8.14
CA PRO A 146 2.36 13.13 7.50
C PRO A 146 3.39 12.00 7.50
N SER A 147 4.06 11.86 6.36
CA SER A 147 5.16 10.93 6.21
C SER A 147 6.37 11.44 7.02
N ARG A 148 6.94 10.61 7.90
CA ARG A 148 8.25 10.90 8.52
C ARG A 148 9.44 10.55 7.62
N VAL A 149 9.19 10.18 6.36
CA VAL A 149 10.23 9.75 5.42
C VAL A 149 10.95 10.97 4.84
N GLN A 150 12.27 10.89 4.74
CA GLN A 150 13.11 11.83 4.00
C GLN A 150 12.96 11.59 2.49
N TRP A 151 11.79 11.93 1.93
CA TRP A 151 11.53 11.83 0.49
C TRP A 151 12.54 12.60 -0.36
N GLU A 152 12.95 13.75 0.17
CA GLU A 152 13.95 14.64 -0.42
C GLU A 152 15.30 13.95 -0.57
N GLU A 153 15.72 13.17 0.41
CA GLU A 153 17.00 12.46 0.39
C GLU A 153 16.95 11.20 -0.47
N ARG A 154 15.81 10.48 -0.49
CA ARG A 154 15.72 9.17 -1.17
C ARG A 154 15.35 9.24 -2.64
N TYR A 155 14.40 10.10 -3.02
CA TYR A 155 13.90 10.16 -4.40
C TYR A 155 14.27 11.47 -5.09
N GLY A 156 15.07 12.32 -4.45
CA GLY A 156 15.32 13.69 -4.91
C GLY A 156 14.03 14.52 -5.01
N ALA A 157 12.96 14.09 -4.35
CA ALA A 157 11.63 14.68 -4.51
C ALA A 157 11.45 15.87 -3.57
N ARG A 158 11.00 17.01 -4.09
CA ARG A 158 10.76 18.24 -3.32
C ARG A 158 9.27 18.47 -3.14
N GLU A 159 8.90 19.17 -2.07
CA GLU A 159 7.52 19.62 -1.90
C GLU A 159 7.14 20.60 -3.01
N VAL A 160 6.03 20.30 -3.68
CA VAL A 160 5.42 21.16 -4.70
C VAL A 160 4.50 22.13 -3.99
N THR A 161 4.78 23.42 -4.11
CA THR A 161 4.02 24.50 -3.45
C THR A 161 3.35 25.46 -4.42
N ARG A 162 3.63 25.34 -5.74
CA ARG A 162 3.08 26.19 -6.80
C ARG A 162 2.13 25.40 -7.70
N GLY A 163 1.11 26.08 -8.22
CA GLY A 163 0.10 25.52 -9.14
C GLY A 163 -1.02 24.72 -8.46
N LEU A 164 -0.87 24.38 -7.17
CA LEU A 164 -1.90 23.68 -6.40
C LEU A 164 -2.99 24.64 -5.95
N SER A 165 -4.25 24.20 -5.98
CA SER A 165 -5.36 24.90 -5.30
C SER A 165 -5.15 24.94 -3.78
N ASP A 166 -5.70 25.96 -3.11
CA ASP A 166 -5.64 26.13 -1.66
C ASP A 166 -6.28 24.96 -0.89
N GLU A 167 -7.32 24.33 -1.41
CA GLU A 167 -7.95 23.15 -0.80
C GLU A 167 -7.00 21.95 -0.85
N LEU A 168 -6.45 21.66 -2.03
CA LEU A 168 -5.54 20.53 -2.23
C LEU A 168 -4.28 20.68 -1.38
N SER A 169 -3.70 21.89 -1.31
CA SER A 169 -2.51 22.16 -0.51
C SER A 169 -2.77 22.05 1.01
N ARG A 170 -4.00 22.30 1.48
CA ARG A 170 -4.41 22.06 2.87
C ARG A 170 -4.61 20.57 3.18
N CYS A 171 -5.11 19.81 2.22
CA CYS A 171 -5.37 18.38 2.38
C CYS A 171 -4.10 17.52 2.26
N TYR A 172 -3.22 17.84 1.30
CA TYR A 172 -2.09 16.98 0.95
C TYR A 172 -0.75 17.70 1.00
N GLU A 173 0.26 16.95 1.41
CA GLU A 173 1.65 17.18 1.07
C GLU A 173 1.91 16.55 -0.31
N VAL A 174 2.31 17.36 -1.28
CA VAL A 174 2.56 16.93 -2.66
C VAL A 174 4.05 16.99 -2.92
N ARG A 175 4.64 15.89 -3.40
CA ARG A 175 6.08 15.82 -3.71
C ARG A 175 6.32 15.34 -5.13
N SER A 176 7.34 15.90 -5.78
CA SER A 176 7.77 15.49 -7.11
C SER A 176 9.29 15.63 -7.26
N ALA A 177 9.91 14.72 -8.00
CA ALA A 177 11.31 14.84 -8.43
C ALA A 177 11.43 15.66 -9.73
N ASP A 178 10.37 15.67 -10.54
CA ASP A 178 10.37 16.19 -11.91
C ASP A 178 9.82 17.62 -12.00
N ALA A 179 8.93 18.00 -11.07
CA ALA A 179 8.17 19.23 -11.15
C ALA A 179 8.31 20.08 -9.88
N THR A 180 8.51 21.39 -10.07
CA THR A 180 8.45 22.41 -8.99
C THR A 180 7.10 23.12 -8.94
N GLU A 181 6.27 22.94 -9.98
CA GLU A 181 4.92 23.48 -10.12
C GLU A 181 4.03 22.40 -10.74
N LEU A 182 2.83 22.23 -10.20
CA LEU A 182 1.87 21.24 -10.68
C LEU A 182 0.48 21.85 -10.61
N SER A 183 -0.24 21.80 -11.74
CA SER A 183 -1.62 22.26 -11.84
C SER A 183 -2.52 21.10 -12.25
N PRO A 184 -2.92 20.21 -11.31
CA PRO A 184 -3.80 19.11 -11.63
C PRO A 184 -5.14 19.64 -12.15
N PRO A 185 -5.77 18.95 -13.13
CA PRO A 185 -7.09 19.31 -13.61
C PRO A 185 -8.08 19.52 -12.45
N GLU A 186 -8.95 20.52 -12.55
CA GLU A 186 -9.90 20.86 -11.47
C GLU A 186 -10.75 19.65 -11.02
N PRO A 187 -11.28 18.79 -11.91
CA PRO A 187 -12.00 17.59 -11.49
C PRO A 187 -11.15 16.66 -10.62
N LEU A 188 -9.88 16.46 -10.97
CA LEU A 188 -8.95 15.63 -10.21
C LEU A 188 -8.65 16.25 -8.85
N SER A 189 -8.37 17.55 -8.80
CA SER A 189 -8.15 18.28 -7.55
C SER A 189 -9.35 18.14 -6.59
N ARG A 190 -10.57 18.29 -7.10
CA ARG A 190 -11.80 18.12 -6.33
C ARG A 190 -11.97 16.69 -5.81
N ALA A 191 -11.80 15.69 -6.68
CA ALA A 191 -11.92 14.28 -6.29
C ALA A 191 -10.88 13.88 -5.22
N LEU A 192 -9.66 14.41 -5.31
CA LEU A 192 -8.62 14.21 -4.30
C LEU A 192 -8.99 14.85 -2.96
N VAL A 193 -9.48 16.09 -2.96
CA VAL A 193 -9.93 16.78 -1.74
C VAL A 193 -11.08 16.01 -1.08
N GLU A 194 -12.06 15.56 -1.85
CA GLU A 194 -13.19 14.75 -1.36
C GLU A 194 -12.77 13.37 -0.84
N ALA A 195 -11.72 12.76 -1.41
CA ALA A 195 -11.18 11.49 -0.95
C ALA A 195 -10.33 11.62 0.32
N CYS A 196 -9.83 12.82 0.64
CA CYS A 196 -8.87 13.05 1.73
C CYS A 196 -9.38 12.53 3.10
N PRO A 197 -10.62 12.80 3.54
CA PRO A 197 -11.12 12.31 4.83
C PRO A 197 -11.10 10.78 4.95
N LEU A 198 -11.33 10.06 3.85
CA LEU A 198 -11.23 8.60 3.85
C LEU A 198 -9.77 8.13 3.89
N LEU A 199 -8.88 8.80 3.15
CA LEU A 199 -7.45 8.52 3.16
C LEU A 199 -6.76 8.90 4.49
N GLU A 200 -7.44 9.69 5.33
CA GLU A 200 -7.01 10.02 6.69
C GLU A 200 -7.39 8.94 7.73
N ARG A 201 -8.31 8.04 7.41
CA ARG A 201 -8.86 7.05 8.35
C ARG A 201 -7.79 6.08 8.86
N ARG A 202 -7.55 6.12 10.17
CA ARG A 202 -6.55 5.25 10.81
C ARG A 202 -6.88 3.77 10.71
N ASP A 203 -8.14 3.37 10.64
CA ASP A 203 -8.50 1.96 10.45
C ASP A 203 -8.10 1.44 9.06
N LEU A 204 -8.11 2.30 8.04
CA LEU A 204 -7.67 1.99 6.68
C LEU A 204 -6.18 2.28 6.43
N PHE A 205 -5.48 2.88 7.40
CA PHE A 205 -4.07 3.28 7.29
C PHE A 205 -3.35 3.09 8.65
N ARG A 206 -3.58 1.94 9.28
CA ARG A 206 -3.35 1.65 10.72
C ARG A 206 -1.89 1.71 11.18
N PHE A 207 -0.95 1.59 10.26
CA PHE A 207 0.49 1.67 10.53
C PHE A 207 1.20 2.44 9.41
N SER A 208 2.05 3.42 9.78
CA SER A 208 2.99 4.20 8.92
C SER A 208 2.39 5.09 7.82
N ARG A 209 2.39 6.42 7.98
CA ARG A 209 3.50 7.33 7.58
C ARG A 209 3.82 7.34 6.07
N GLY A 210 2.84 7.14 5.17
CA GLY A 210 3.09 6.88 3.75
C GLY A 210 2.39 7.71 2.72
N VAL A 211 3.03 7.82 1.56
CA VAL A 211 2.38 8.24 0.32
C VAL A 211 1.34 7.21 -0.04
N ASN A 212 0.09 7.66 -0.01
CA ASN A 212 -1.03 6.84 -0.39
C ASN A 212 -1.18 6.83 -1.90
N LEU A 213 -0.77 7.89 -2.59
CA LEU A 213 -1.09 8.12 -3.99
C LEU A 213 0.15 8.45 -4.83
N ARG A 214 0.28 7.83 -5.99
CA ARG A 214 1.28 8.17 -7.02
C ARG A 214 0.56 8.41 -8.33
N PHE A 215 0.90 9.50 -9.00
CA PHE A 215 0.46 9.83 -10.35
C PHE A 215 1.68 10.00 -11.25
N GLY A 216 1.55 9.60 -12.51
CA GLY A 216 2.54 9.83 -13.55
C GLY A 216 1.95 9.64 -14.95
N PRO A 217 2.75 9.82 -16.01
CA PRO A 217 2.27 9.74 -17.38
C PRO A 217 1.65 8.38 -17.75
N ASP A 218 2.11 7.30 -17.12
CA ASP A 218 1.63 5.93 -17.38
C ASP A 218 0.36 5.54 -16.58
N GLY A 219 -0.10 6.40 -15.69
CA GLY A 219 -1.27 6.15 -14.85
C GLY A 219 -1.05 6.55 -13.40
N TRP A 220 -1.74 5.87 -12.49
CA TRP A 220 -1.68 6.19 -11.07
C TRP A 220 -1.92 4.97 -10.19
N GLY A 221 -1.61 5.09 -8.91
CA GLY A 221 -1.81 4.01 -7.94
C GLY A 221 -2.14 4.53 -6.54
N LEU A 222 -2.83 3.67 -5.79
CA LEU A 222 -3.19 3.82 -4.39
C LEU A 222 -2.65 2.62 -3.60
N SER A 223 -2.00 2.88 -2.47
CA SER A 223 -1.52 1.86 -1.54
C SER A 223 -2.07 2.16 -0.15
N PRO A 224 -3.06 1.39 0.36
CA PRO A 224 -3.25 1.28 1.80
C PRO A 224 -1.92 0.90 2.48
N SER A 225 -1.63 1.51 3.63
CA SER A 225 -0.39 1.23 4.36
C SER A 225 -0.45 -0.05 5.21
N HIS A 226 -1.49 -0.87 5.03
CA HIS A 226 -1.75 -2.06 5.83
C HIS A 226 -2.27 -3.21 4.98
N ASP A 227 -2.18 -4.39 5.59
CA ASP A 227 -2.79 -5.62 5.13
C ASP A 227 -4.32 -5.52 5.17
N VAL A 228 -4.93 -5.21 4.03
CA VAL A 228 -6.38 -5.26 3.85
C VAL A 228 -6.80 -6.73 3.71
N HIS A 229 -7.64 -7.19 4.63
CA HIS A 229 -8.04 -8.60 4.70
C HIS A 229 -9.55 -8.80 4.70
N GLU A 230 -10.32 -7.71 4.82
CA GLU A 230 -11.77 -7.75 4.92
C GLU A 230 -12.44 -6.93 3.80
N PRO A 231 -13.61 -7.38 3.28
CA PRO A 231 -14.38 -6.60 2.30
C PRO A 231 -14.75 -5.20 2.80
N SER A 232 -15.05 -5.07 4.09
CA SER A 232 -15.37 -3.80 4.77
C SER A 232 -14.25 -2.76 4.69
N GLU A 233 -13.00 -3.21 4.55
CA GLU A 233 -11.81 -2.36 4.41
C GLU A 233 -11.52 -2.05 2.93
N LEU A 234 -11.75 -3.02 2.03
CA LEU A 234 -11.50 -2.88 0.59
C LEU A 234 -12.54 -2.00 -0.12
N GLU A 235 -13.81 -2.12 0.24
CA GLU A 235 -14.92 -1.42 -0.42
C GLU A 235 -14.75 0.12 -0.42
N PRO A 236 -14.43 0.77 0.71
CA PRO A 236 -14.16 2.21 0.72
C PRO A 236 -12.94 2.61 -0.13
N LEU A 237 -11.91 1.76 -0.18
CA LEU A 237 -10.72 2.01 -1.00
C LEU A 237 -11.06 1.93 -2.50
N LEU A 238 -11.88 0.97 -2.91
CA LEU A 238 -12.39 0.87 -4.27
C LEU A 238 -13.27 2.08 -4.64
N GLU A 239 -14.07 2.59 -3.72
CA GLU A 239 -14.89 3.79 -3.95
C GLU A 239 -14.01 5.03 -4.21
N VAL A 240 -12.98 5.25 -3.38
CA VAL A 240 -12.01 6.32 -3.63
C VAL A 240 -11.29 6.09 -4.95
N PHE A 241 -10.91 4.86 -5.24
CA PHE A 241 -10.21 4.51 -6.46
C PHE A 241 -11.05 4.82 -7.71
N ASP A 242 -12.32 4.44 -7.69
CA ASP A 242 -13.28 4.68 -8.76
C ASP A 242 -13.58 6.19 -8.92
N ARG A 243 -13.74 6.92 -7.81
CA ARG A 243 -13.98 8.38 -7.81
C ARG A 243 -12.81 9.14 -8.41
N VAL A 244 -11.59 8.87 -7.94
CA VAL A 244 -10.38 9.52 -8.45
C VAL A 244 -10.19 9.17 -9.93
N SER A 245 -10.34 7.90 -10.30
CA SER A 245 -10.19 7.46 -11.70
C SER A 245 -11.19 8.14 -12.65
N ALA A 246 -12.42 8.37 -12.21
CA ALA A 246 -13.43 9.08 -13.01
C ALA A 246 -13.06 10.56 -13.23
N ALA A 247 -12.29 11.15 -12.31
CA ALA A 247 -11.84 12.53 -12.37
C ALA A 247 -10.51 12.73 -13.10
N VAL A 248 -9.77 11.66 -13.37
CA VAL A 248 -8.52 11.69 -14.13
C VAL A 248 -8.84 11.82 -15.64
N PRO A 249 -8.51 12.95 -16.29
CA PRO A 249 -8.75 13.07 -17.72
C PRO A 249 -7.88 12.08 -18.49
N ALA A 250 -8.50 11.40 -19.45
CA ALA A 250 -7.73 10.66 -20.44
C ALA A 250 -6.99 11.66 -21.35
N ARG A 251 -5.76 11.32 -21.75
CA ARG A 251 -5.08 12.06 -22.81
C ARG A 251 -5.98 12.05 -24.06
N GLN A 252 -6.32 13.23 -24.57
CA GLN A 252 -7.04 13.34 -25.83
C GLN A 252 -6.11 12.84 -26.94
N ALA A 253 -6.60 11.88 -27.74
CA ALA A 253 -5.86 11.27 -28.86
C ALA A 253 -5.60 12.28 -29.98
#